data_AF-A0A7J2XYG7-F1
#
_entry.id   AF-A0A7J2XYG7-F1
#
_cell.length_a   1.000
_cell.length_b   1.000
_cell.length_c   1.000
_cell.angle_alpha   90.00
_cell.angle_beta   90.00
_cell.angle_gamma   90.00
#
_symmetry.space_group_name_H-M   'P 1'
#
loop_
_entity.id
_entity.type
_entity.pdbx_description
1 polymer ?
#
loop_
_entity_poly.entity_id
_entity_poly.type
_entity_poly.pdbx_seq_one_letter_code
_entity_poly.pdbx_strand_id
1 'polypeptide(L)'
;MELREAIDNLLERNLIEIVEVPVSVEYEAASYLVKYDGKKALLFKRPVLADGRESIFRIFGGFATSRDVLAASMGLKSVNELKEKIRESLRNPGKEPVESYPEWRRTELSLKDLPILRHYTGEPGPYMTASIVIFRDEGKFSSSYHRMLPISENKLVLRAVEGRKLSRAIEKF
;
A
#
# COMPACT_ATOMS: atom_id res chain seq x y z
N MET A 1 -6.08 -14.17 1.46
CA MET A 1 -6.46 -13.29 0.35
C MET A 1 -5.23 -12.54 -0.09
N GLU A 2 -4.89 -12.67 -1.37
CA GLU A 2 -3.75 -11.99 -1.98
C GLU A 2 -4.20 -10.65 -2.60
N LEU A 3 -3.27 -9.72 -2.83
CA LEU A 3 -3.60 -8.44 -3.46
C LEU A 3 -4.22 -8.60 -4.86
N ARG A 4 -3.82 -9.63 -5.61
CA ARG A 4 -4.34 -9.90 -6.96
C ARG A 4 -5.83 -10.28 -6.91
N GLU A 5 -6.19 -11.15 -5.98
CA GLU A 5 -7.59 -11.54 -5.73
C GLU A 5 -8.44 -10.32 -5.34
N ALA A 6 -7.89 -9.40 -4.54
CA ALA A 6 -8.57 -8.16 -4.22
C ALA A 6 -8.82 -7.27 -5.46
N ILE A 7 -7.87 -7.21 -6.40
CA ILE A 7 -8.03 -6.49 -7.67
C ILE A 7 -9.11 -7.17 -8.54
N ASP A 8 -9.12 -8.49 -8.61
CA ASP A 8 -10.11 -9.25 -9.38
C ASP A 8 -11.53 -9.03 -8.83
N ASN A 9 -11.70 -9.08 -7.50
CA ASN A 9 -12.98 -8.76 -6.84
C ASN A 9 -13.48 -7.34 -7.17
N LEU A 10 -12.57 -6.37 -7.27
CA LEU A 10 -12.93 -5.00 -7.63
C LEU A 10 -13.31 -4.87 -9.10
N LEU A 11 -12.65 -5.63 -9.99
CA LEU A 11 -12.98 -5.67 -11.43
C LEU A 11 -14.38 -6.23 -11.65
N GLU A 12 -14.70 -7.37 -11.04
CA GLU A 12 -16.03 -8.00 -11.13
C GLU A 12 -17.17 -7.07 -10.71
N ARG A 13 -16.88 -6.16 -9.77
CA ARG A 13 -17.86 -5.23 -9.21
C ARG A 13 -17.81 -3.84 -9.83
N ASN A 14 -16.98 -3.62 -10.86
CA ASN A 14 -16.78 -2.31 -11.47
C ASN A 14 -16.39 -1.21 -10.45
N LEU A 15 -15.61 -1.58 -9.42
CA LEU A 15 -15.15 -0.70 -8.34
C LEU A 15 -13.67 -0.30 -8.48
N ILE A 16 -13.08 -0.60 -9.63
CA ILE A 16 -11.73 -0.18 -10.02
C ILE A 16 -11.77 0.40 -11.42
N GLU A 17 -10.95 1.41 -11.67
CA GLU A 17 -10.69 1.96 -13.00
C GLU A 17 -9.28 1.57 -13.44
N ILE A 18 -9.15 1.09 -14.69
CA ILE A 18 -7.87 0.75 -15.27
C ILE A 18 -7.38 1.93 -16.11
N VAL A 19 -6.25 2.50 -15.72
CA VAL A 19 -5.59 3.58 -16.48
C VAL A 19 -4.51 2.97 -17.36
N GLU A 20 -4.79 2.91 -18.66
CA GLU A 20 -3.91 2.28 -19.66
C GLU A 20 -2.92 3.25 -20.32
N VAL A 21 -3.21 4.54 -20.28
CA VAL A 21 -2.29 5.57 -20.78
C VAL A 21 -1.05 5.69 -19.87
N PRO A 22 0.11 6.13 -20.39
CA PRO A 22 1.24 6.51 -19.56
C PRO A 22 0.83 7.60 -18.56
N VAL A 23 1.21 7.44 -17.30
CA VAL A 23 0.93 8.42 -16.24
C VAL A 23 2.17 8.66 -15.40
N SER A 24 2.56 9.92 -15.26
CA SER A 24 3.69 10.34 -14.45
C SER A 24 3.50 10.04 -12.96
N VAL A 25 4.58 9.59 -12.33
CA VAL A 25 4.65 9.48 -10.85
C VAL A 25 4.76 10.85 -10.17
N GLU A 26 5.12 11.88 -10.93
CA GLU A 26 5.18 13.27 -10.46
C GLU A 26 3.80 13.92 -10.59
N TYR A 27 3.04 13.91 -9.49
CA TYR A 27 1.73 14.54 -9.31
C TYR A 27 0.57 13.99 -10.15
N GLU A 28 0.82 13.47 -11.35
CA GLU A 28 -0.24 13.08 -12.29
C GLU A 28 -1.05 11.90 -11.75
N ALA A 29 -0.41 10.77 -11.41
CA ALA A 29 -1.11 9.63 -10.81
C ALA A 29 -1.82 10.01 -9.50
N ALA A 30 -1.25 10.91 -8.71
CA ALA A 30 -1.89 11.42 -7.50
C ALA A 30 -3.15 12.24 -7.81
N SER A 31 -3.15 13.05 -8.87
CA SER A 31 -4.32 13.81 -9.31
C SER A 31 -5.47 12.89 -9.76
N TYR A 32 -5.15 11.77 -10.41
CA TYR A 32 -6.12 10.73 -10.74
C TYR A 32 -6.70 10.12 -9.47
N LEU A 33 -5.86 9.77 -8.49
CA LEU A 33 -6.34 9.22 -7.21
C LEU A 33 -7.32 10.19 -6.52
N VAL A 34 -7.02 11.49 -6.50
CA VAL A 34 -7.93 12.51 -5.95
C VAL A 34 -9.24 12.57 -6.73
N LYS A 35 -9.20 12.54 -8.06
CA LYS A 35 -10.40 12.61 -8.91
C LYS A 35 -11.38 11.44 -8.67
N TYR A 36 -10.84 10.27 -8.36
CA TYR A 36 -11.61 9.03 -8.13
C TYR A 36 -11.85 8.73 -6.64
N ASP A 37 -11.41 9.62 -5.74
CA ASP A 37 -11.57 9.41 -4.31
C ASP A 37 -13.05 9.28 -3.91
N GLY A 38 -13.34 8.33 -3.03
CA GLY A 38 -14.69 7.92 -2.64
C GLY A 38 -15.43 7.06 -3.66
N LYS A 39 -14.92 6.88 -4.88
CA LYS A 39 -15.67 6.27 -6.00
C LYS A 39 -15.12 4.92 -6.43
N LYS A 40 -13.84 4.87 -6.83
CA LYS A 40 -13.20 3.65 -7.36
C LYS A 40 -11.73 3.60 -6.98
N ALA A 41 -11.21 2.40 -6.79
CA ALA A 41 -9.76 2.18 -6.81
C ALA A 41 -9.19 2.42 -8.22
N LEU A 42 -7.87 2.59 -8.33
CA LEU A 42 -7.18 2.78 -9.59
C LEU A 42 -6.07 1.75 -9.79
N LEU A 43 -5.94 1.23 -11.01
CA LEU A 43 -4.79 0.46 -11.46
C LEU A 43 -4.14 1.16 -12.65
N PHE A 44 -2.97 1.78 -12.42
CA PHE A 44 -2.16 2.38 -13.47
C PHE A 44 -1.25 1.31 -14.07
N LYS A 45 -1.47 0.97 -15.34
CA LYS A 45 -0.69 -0.07 -16.02
C LYS A 45 0.69 0.40 -16.47
N ARG A 46 0.85 1.70 -16.72
CA ARG A 46 2.05 2.29 -17.34
C ARG A 46 2.56 3.53 -16.58
N PRO A 47 3.04 3.40 -15.34
CA PRO A 47 3.63 4.53 -14.64
C PRO A 47 4.91 5.01 -15.33
N VAL A 48 5.07 6.33 -15.46
CA VAL A 48 6.29 6.97 -15.98
C VAL A 48 7.07 7.53 -14.80
N LEU A 49 8.31 7.07 -14.63
CA LEU A 49 9.20 7.47 -13.55
C LEU A 49 9.67 8.93 -13.73
N ALA A 50 10.25 9.51 -12.68
CA ALA A 50 10.73 10.89 -12.69
C ALA A 50 11.83 11.16 -13.73
N ASP A 51 12.54 10.13 -14.18
CA ASP A 51 13.55 10.20 -15.25
C ASP A 51 12.98 9.95 -16.66
N GLY A 52 11.66 9.79 -16.78
CA GLY A 52 10.96 9.58 -18.05
C GLY A 52 10.86 8.13 -18.51
N ARG A 53 11.51 7.17 -17.84
CA ARG A 53 11.36 5.74 -18.17
C ARG A 53 9.98 5.22 -17.76
N GLU A 54 9.46 4.26 -18.51
CA GLU A 54 8.29 3.49 -18.09
C GLU A 54 8.68 2.47 -17.02
N SER A 55 7.91 2.42 -15.93
CA SER A 55 8.10 1.50 -14.83
C SER A 55 7.71 0.08 -15.22
N ILE A 56 8.53 -0.90 -14.85
CA ILE A 56 8.17 -2.33 -14.95
C ILE A 56 7.07 -2.74 -13.95
N PHE A 57 6.85 -1.91 -12.93
CA PHE A 57 5.80 -2.08 -11.93
C PHE A 57 4.58 -1.24 -12.27
N ARG A 58 3.41 -1.78 -11.94
CA ARG A 58 2.13 -1.07 -11.97
C ARG A 58 1.88 -0.38 -10.64
N ILE A 59 1.05 0.66 -10.63
CA ILE A 59 0.58 1.28 -9.39
C ILE A 59 -0.86 0.87 -9.16
N PHE A 60 -1.14 0.35 -7.97
CA PHE A 60 -2.50 0.17 -7.47
C PHE A 60 -2.73 1.13 -6.30
N GLY A 61 -3.82 1.89 -6.34
CA GLY A 61 -4.16 2.86 -5.31
C GLY A 61 -5.66 2.94 -5.06
N GLY A 62 -6.04 3.60 -3.97
CA GLY A 62 -7.45 3.72 -3.59
C GLY A 62 -8.07 2.44 -2.99
N PHE A 63 -7.25 1.51 -2.49
CA PHE A 63 -7.71 0.26 -1.86
C PHE A 63 -8.78 0.47 -0.76
N ALA A 64 -8.67 1.57 -0.02
CA ALA A 64 -9.63 1.94 1.03
C ALA A 64 -10.30 3.30 0.76
N THR A 65 -10.48 3.67 -0.52
CA THR A 65 -11.09 4.96 -0.90
C THR A 65 -12.56 5.08 -0.50
N SER A 66 -13.27 3.96 -0.36
CA SER A 66 -14.62 3.91 0.18
C SER A 66 -14.84 2.61 0.95
N ARG A 67 -15.89 2.56 1.78
CA ARG A 67 -16.26 1.33 2.51
C ARG A 67 -16.70 0.22 1.56
N ASP A 68 -17.34 0.56 0.45
CA ASP A 68 -17.77 -0.39 -0.57
C ASP A 68 -16.58 -0.97 -1.32
N VAL A 69 -15.60 -0.13 -1.71
CA VAL A 69 -14.33 -0.61 -2.30
C VAL A 69 -13.60 -1.52 -1.32
N LEU A 70 -13.49 -1.12 -0.05
CA LEU A 70 -12.82 -1.95 0.97
C LEU A 70 -13.55 -3.29 1.16
N ALA A 71 -14.87 -3.30 1.30
CA ALA A 71 -15.65 -4.54 1.45
C ALA A 71 -15.51 -5.44 0.22
N ALA A 72 -15.64 -4.88 -0.99
CA ALA A 72 -15.47 -5.59 -2.24
C ALA A 72 -14.06 -6.17 -2.38
N SER A 73 -13.02 -5.39 -2.05
CA SER A 73 -11.62 -5.85 -2.11
C SER A 73 -11.38 -7.06 -1.21
N MET A 74 -12.16 -7.21 -0.14
CA MET A 74 -12.13 -8.34 0.79
C MET A 74 -13.03 -9.52 0.38
N GLY A 75 -13.63 -9.48 -0.83
CA GLY A 75 -14.58 -10.48 -1.31
C GLY A 75 -15.96 -10.42 -0.64
N LEU A 76 -16.20 -9.42 0.22
CA LEU A 76 -17.42 -9.32 1.02
C LEU A 76 -18.54 -8.67 0.21
N LYS A 77 -19.78 -9.09 0.43
CA LYS A 77 -20.95 -8.65 -0.32
C LYS A 77 -21.44 -7.26 0.10
N SER A 78 -21.14 -6.83 1.32
CA SER A 78 -21.62 -5.54 1.83
C SER A 78 -20.73 -4.93 2.91
N VAL A 79 -20.91 -3.64 3.16
CA VAL A 79 -20.30 -2.92 4.30
C VAL A 79 -20.74 -3.49 5.65
N ASN A 80 -21.93 -4.10 5.75
CA ASN A 80 -22.38 -4.73 6.99
C ASN A 80 -21.57 -6.00 7.28
N GLU A 81 -21.36 -6.83 6.27
CA GLU A 81 -20.51 -8.02 6.39
C GLU A 81 -19.07 -7.65 6.77
N LEU A 82 -18.53 -6.56 6.20
CA LEU A 82 -17.23 -6.01 6.62
C LEU A 82 -17.21 -5.66 8.12
N LYS A 83 -18.24 -4.97 8.63
CA LYS A 83 -18.33 -4.64 10.06
C LYS A 83 -18.44 -5.89 10.92
N GLU A 84 -19.21 -6.88 10.51
CA GLU A 84 -19.37 -8.15 11.22
C GLU A 84 -18.04 -8.91 11.27
N LYS A 85 -17.32 -8.98 10.14
CA LYS A 85 -16.01 -9.63 10.04
C LYS A 85 -14.97 -8.97 10.94
N ILE A 86 -14.95 -7.64 11.00
CA ILE A 86 -14.06 -6.90 11.91
C ILE A 86 -14.41 -7.23 13.37
N ARG A 87 -15.70 -7.21 13.75
CA ARG A 87 -16.13 -7.54 15.11
C ARG A 87 -15.79 -8.98 15.50
N GLU A 88 -15.96 -9.92 14.58
CA GLU A 88 -15.57 -11.32 14.77
C GLU A 88 -14.07 -11.43 15.01
N SER A 89 -13.25 -10.77 14.18
CA SER A 89 -11.79 -10.80 14.26
C SER A 89 -11.25 -10.18 15.56
N LEU A 90 -11.97 -9.20 16.13
CA LEU A 90 -11.62 -8.61 17.43
C LEU A 90 -11.92 -9.55 18.61
N ARG A 91 -12.97 -10.39 18.51
CA ARG A 91 -13.31 -11.36 19.56
C ARG A 91 -12.45 -12.62 19.47
N ASN A 92 -12.19 -13.06 18.24
CA ASN A 92 -11.44 -14.26 17.92
C ASN A 92 -10.24 -13.86 17.05
N PRO A 93 -9.16 -13.30 17.64
CA PRO A 93 -7.96 -13.00 16.90
C PRO A 93 -7.45 -14.27 16.21
N GLY A 94 -7.05 -14.12 14.94
CA GLY A 94 -6.53 -15.23 14.15
C GLY A 94 -5.26 -15.83 14.75
N LYS A 95 -4.73 -16.87 14.08
CA LYS A 95 -3.47 -17.49 14.48
C LYS A 95 -2.33 -16.47 14.42
N GLU A 96 -1.37 -16.61 15.33
CA GLU A 96 -0.11 -15.85 15.29
C GLU A 96 0.56 -16.06 13.93
N PRO A 97 1.10 -15.00 13.30
CA PRO A 97 1.86 -15.13 12.07
C PRO A 97 3.02 -16.10 12.25
N VAL A 98 3.21 -16.99 11.28
CA VAL A 98 4.37 -17.89 11.24
C VAL A 98 5.41 -17.26 10.33
N GLU A 99 6.67 -17.28 10.76
CA GLU A 99 7.78 -16.86 9.92
C GLU A 99 7.86 -17.78 8.69
N SER A 100 7.75 -17.18 7.52
CA SER A 100 7.86 -17.88 6.24
C SER A 100 9.07 -17.38 5.48
N TYR A 101 9.63 -18.25 4.66
CA TYR A 101 10.75 -17.95 3.77
C TYR A 101 10.26 -18.06 2.33
N PRO A 102 9.42 -17.12 1.86
CA PRO A 102 8.95 -17.16 0.49
C PRO A 102 10.14 -17.01 -0.47
N GLU A 103 10.05 -17.66 -1.63
CA GLU A 103 11.03 -17.51 -2.70
C GLU A 103 10.89 -16.11 -3.31
N TRP A 104 11.75 -15.19 -2.86
CA TRP A 104 11.83 -13.87 -3.45
C TRP A 104 12.61 -13.91 -4.76
N ARG A 105 12.06 -13.29 -5.81
CA ARG A 105 12.86 -12.95 -6.98
C ARG A 105 13.89 -11.91 -6.58
N ARG A 106 15.18 -12.29 -6.54
CA ARG A 106 16.27 -11.32 -6.44
C ARG A 106 16.33 -10.51 -7.72
N THR A 107 16.36 -9.19 -7.58
CA THR A 107 16.44 -8.25 -8.69
C THR A 107 17.45 -7.16 -8.35
N GLU A 108 18.25 -6.75 -9.32
CA GLU A 108 19.11 -5.56 -9.18
C GLU A 108 18.26 -4.31 -9.45
N LEU A 109 17.53 -3.86 -8.43
CA LEU A 109 16.70 -2.65 -8.49
C LEU A 109 17.08 -1.71 -7.35
N SER A 110 17.06 -0.43 -7.64
CA SER A 110 17.19 0.64 -6.65
C SER A 110 15.82 1.23 -6.30
N LEU A 111 15.77 2.06 -5.27
CA LEU A 111 14.57 2.85 -4.93
C LEU A 111 14.15 3.81 -6.06
N LYS A 112 15.06 4.18 -6.97
CA LYS A 112 14.75 5.01 -8.14
C LYS A 112 13.98 4.26 -9.23
N ASP A 113 14.02 2.92 -9.22
CA ASP A 113 13.33 2.08 -10.20
C ASP A 113 11.90 1.72 -9.79
N LEU A 114 11.49 2.15 -8.59
CA LEU A 114 10.13 1.96 -8.08
C LEU A 114 9.26 3.17 -8.47
N PRO A 115 8.00 2.96 -8.87
CA PRO A 115 7.09 4.05 -9.23
C PRO A 115 6.48 4.71 -7.98
N ILE A 116 7.34 5.32 -7.16
CA ILE A 116 6.96 6.00 -5.92
C ILE A 116 6.41 7.38 -6.28
N LEU A 117 5.20 7.68 -5.82
CA LEU A 117 4.50 8.89 -6.18
C LEU A 117 5.05 10.11 -5.44
N ARG A 118 5.16 11.22 -6.17
CA ARG A 118 5.08 12.55 -5.58
C ARG A 118 3.63 13.00 -5.59
N HIS A 119 3.03 13.08 -4.40
CA HIS A 119 1.61 13.29 -4.17
C HIS A 119 1.18 14.75 -4.27
N TYR A 120 1.98 15.70 -3.78
CA TYR A 120 1.60 17.13 -3.79
C TYR A 120 2.83 18.05 -3.69
N THR A 121 2.65 19.32 -4.05
CA THR A 121 3.71 20.32 -3.99
C THR A 121 4.12 20.63 -2.54
N GLY A 122 5.42 20.77 -2.28
CA GLY A 122 5.95 21.12 -0.96
C GLY A 122 6.31 19.94 -0.06
N GLU A 123 6.10 18.69 -0.48
CA GLU A 123 6.71 17.55 0.19
C GLU A 123 8.21 17.42 -0.18
N PRO A 124 9.06 16.90 0.73
CA PRO A 124 10.51 16.81 0.50
C PRO A 124 10.92 15.87 -0.64
N GLY A 125 10.01 15.00 -1.11
CA GLY A 125 10.28 14.01 -2.15
C GLY A 125 9.13 13.03 -2.31
N PRO A 126 9.27 12.03 -3.21
CA PRO A 126 8.24 11.00 -3.39
C PRO A 126 8.05 10.18 -2.11
N TYR A 127 6.83 9.74 -1.83
CA TYR A 127 6.49 8.99 -0.61
C TYR A 127 5.86 7.65 -0.90
N MET A 128 6.33 6.61 -0.22
CA MET A 128 5.60 5.36 -0.08
C MET A 128 4.57 5.52 1.02
N THR A 129 3.28 5.38 0.71
CA THR A 129 2.18 5.65 1.65
C THR A 129 1.49 4.40 2.19
N ALA A 130 1.72 3.24 1.55
CA ALA A 130 1.11 1.96 1.89
C ALA A 130 2.13 0.92 2.39
N SER A 131 3.30 1.36 2.85
CA SER A 131 4.34 0.46 3.37
C SER A 131 3.97 -0.06 4.76
N ILE A 132 4.09 -1.38 4.94
CA ILE A 132 3.89 -2.06 6.23
C ILE A 132 5.26 -2.44 6.79
N VAL A 133 5.59 -1.93 7.98
CA VAL A 133 6.75 -2.39 8.75
C VAL A 133 6.31 -3.58 9.58
N ILE A 134 7.00 -4.71 9.42
CA ILE A 134 6.80 -5.92 10.23
C ILE A 134 8.03 -6.09 11.11
N PHE A 135 7.83 -6.29 12.41
CA PHE A 135 8.90 -6.44 13.40
C PHE A 135 8.48 -7.40 14.52
N ARG A 136 9.46 -7.90 15.28
CA ARG A 136 9.23 -8.74 16.45
C ARG A 136 9.55 -7.95 17.72
N ASP A 137 8.63 -7.95 18.68
CA ASP A 137 8.80 -7.34 20.01
C ASP A 137 8.28 -8.33 21.06
N GLU A 138 9.11 -8.64 22.06
CA GLU A 138 8.77 -9.59 23.16
C GLU A 138 8.24 -10.94 22.66
N GLY A 139 8.86 -11.47 21.59
CA GLY A 139 8.50 -12.78 21.02
C GLY A 139 7.22 -12.78 20.17
N LYS A 140 6.57 -11.63 19.96
CA LYS A 140 5.36 -11.50 19.13
C LYS A 140 5.62 -10.68 17.89
N PHE A 141 4.95 -11.01 16.79
CA PHE A 141 4.98 -10.17 15.60
C PHE A 141 4.06 -8.95 15.77
N SER A 142 4.52 -7.81 15.26
CA SER A 142 3.75 -6.58 15.16
C SER A 142 3.92 -6.01 13.76
N SER A 143 2.87 -5.34 13.29
CA SER A 143 2.88 -4.64 12.02
C SER A 143 2.19 -3.28 12.12
N SER A 144 2.68 -2.32 11.34
CA SER A 144 2.07 -0.99 11.26
C SER A 144 2.39 -0.32 9.92
N TYR A 145 1.47 0.53 9.45
CA TYR A 145 1.68 1.37 8.28
C TYR A 145 2.59 2.55 8.61
N HIS A 146 3.55 2.82 7.75
CA HIS A 146 4.43 3.98 7.85
C HIS A 146 4.63 4.62 6.48
N ARG A 147 4.51 5.94 6.44
CA ARG A 147 5.01 6.69 5.28
C ARG A 147 6.53 6.64 5.24
N MET A 148 7.10 6.37 4.08
CA MET A 148 8.55 6.27 3.88
C MET A 148 9.01 7.20 2.77
N LEU A 149 10.08 7.93 3.02
CA LEU A 149 10.73 8.83 2.06
C LEU A 149 12.07 8.23 1.63
N PRO A 150 12.28 7.90 0.36
CA PRO A 150 13.60 7.61 -0.17
C PRO A 150 14.54 8.81 0.00
N ILE A 151 15.74 8.57 0.52
CA ILE A 151 16.79 9.59 0.67
C ILE A 151 18.07 9.25 -0.12
N SER A 152 18.14 8.06 -0.70
CA SER A 152 19.17 7.61 -1.65
C SER A 152 18.66 6.40 -2.44
N GLU A 153 19.51 5.79 -3.26
CA GLU A 153 19.17 4.61 -4.07
C GLU A 153 18.82 3.36 -3.24
N ASN A 154 19.28 3.28 -2.00
CA ASN A 154 19.09 2.12 -1.12
C ASN A 154 18.76 2.49 0.34
N LYS A 155 18.43 3.75 0.61
CA LYS A 155 18.04 4.21 1.96
C LYS A 155 16.74 4.99 1.91
N LEU A 156 15.91 4.75 2.90
CA LEU A 156 14.67 5.47 3.17
C LEU A 156 14.64 5.93 4.63
N VAL A 157 13.79 6.90 4.91
CA VAL A 157 13.48 7.34 6.27
C VAL A 157 11.99 7.14 6.52
N LEU A 158 11.66 6.78 7.75
CA LEU A 158 10.29 6.70 8.25
C LEU A 158 10.20 7.44 9.58
N ARG A 159 9.00 7.91 9.92
CA ARG A 159 8.73 8.44 11.26
C ARG A 159 8.16 7.32 12.13
N ALA A 160 8.89 6.97 13.18
CA ALA A 160 8.33 6.24 14.31
C ALA A 160 7.62 7.25 15.21
N VAL A 161 6.32 7.05 15.45
CA VAL A 161 5.54 7.94 16.32
C VAL A 161 5.81 7.55 17.76
N GLU A 162 6.25 8.50 18.57
CA GLU A 162 6.55 8.31 19.99
C GLU A 162 5.40 7.60 20.73
N GLY A 163 5.77 6.68 21.63
CA GLY A 163 4.82 5.89 22.40
C GLY A 163 4.11 4.77 21.63
N ARG A 164 4.26 4.68 20.30
CA ARG A 164 3.79 3.52 19.52
C ARG A 164 4.76 2.35 19.64
N LYS A 165 4.25 1.14 19.38
CA LYS A 165 5.02 -0.12 19.46
C LYS A 165 6.34 -0.05 18.68
N LEU A 166 6.34 0.46 17.45
CA LEU A 166 7.56 0.55 16.65
C LEU A 166 8.61 1.49 17.29
N SER A 167 8.21 2.66 17.82
CA SER A 167 9.15 3.58 18.50
C SER A 167 9.80 2.92 19.71
N ARG A 168 8.98 2.31 20.57
CA ARG A 168 9.43 1.60 21.77
C ARG A 168 10.35 0.42 21.42
N ALA A 169 10.06 -0.30 20.32
CA ALA A 169 10.89 -1.40 19.87
C ALA A 169 12.26 -0.89 19.38
N ILE A 170 12.31 0.21 18.61
CA ILE A 170 13.55 0.81 18.14
C ILE A 170 14.41 1.30 19.31
N GLU A 171 13.81 1.93 20.32
CA GLU A 171 14.51 2.45 21.51
C GLU A 171 15.16 1.35 22.39
N LYS A 172 14.79 0.08 22.21
CA LYS A 172 15.40 -1.06 22.92
C LYS A 172 16.71 -1.55 22.27
N PHE A 173 17.01 -1.13 21.04
CA PHE A 173 18.22 -1.47 20.29
C PHE A 173 19.21 -0.30 20.27
#